data_AF-V7FFG5-F1
#
_entry.id   AF-V7FFG5-F1
#
_cell.length_a   1.000
_cell.length_b   1.000
_cell.length_c   1.000
_cell.angle_alpha   90.00
_cell.angle_beta   90.00
_cell.angle_gamma   90.00
#
_symmetry.space_group_name_H-M   'P 1'
#
loop_
_entity.id
_entity.type
_entity.pdbx_description
1 polymer ?
#
loop_
_entity_poly.entity_id
_entity_poly.type
_entity_poly.pdbx_seq_one_letter_code
_entity_poly.pdbx_strand_id
1 'polypeptide(L)' 'MKILLQRFLEDERGATAIEYGLIVAVLSLAIVTGIGQAAGAIEWLFSDNSSRLANAFAQ' A
#
# COMPACT_ATOMS: atom_id res chain seq x y z
N MET A 1 19.82 -11.90 36.51
CA MET A 1 20.18 -11.37 35.17
C MET A 1 20.18 -12.46 34.09
N LYS A 2 20.87 -13.60 34.26
CA LYS A 2 20.92 -14.69 33.27
C LYS A 2 19.54 -15.19 32.81
N ILE A 3 18.58 -15.34 33.72
CA ILE A 3 17.22 -15.84 33.44
C ILE A 3 16.39 -14.86 32.60
N LEU A 4 16.54 -13.54 32.82
CA LEU A 4 15.83 -12.53 32.05
C LEU A 4 16.35 -12.44 30.61
N LEU A 5 17.66 -12.58 30.44
CA LEU A 5 18.31 -12.59 29.11
C LEU A 5 17.96 -13.85 28.32
N GLN A 6 17.91 -15.03 28.95
CA GLN A 6 17.45 -16.27 28.31
C GLN A 6 15.98 -16.18 27.84
N ARG A 7 15.09 -15.66 28.69
CA ARG A 7 13.68 -15.46 28.34
C ARG A 7 13.47 -14.46 27.20
N PHE A 8 14.32 -13.44 27.09
CA PHE A 8 14.28 -12.48 25.99
C PHE A 8 14.80 -13.09 24.67
N LEU A 9 15.81 -13.97 24.75
CA LEU A 9 16.33 -14.73 23.60
C LEU A 9 15.35 -15.81 23.11
N GLU A 10 14.50 -16.33 23.99
CA GLU A 10 13.43 -17.29 23.68
C GLU A 10 12.11 -16.62 23.23
N ASP A 11 12.02 -15.29 23.22
CA ASP A 11 10.79 -14.56 22.89
C ASP A 11 10.62 -14.39 21.37
N GLU A 12 9.86 -15.28 20.75
CA GLU A 12 9.52 -15.23 19.32
C GLU A 12 8.37 -14.25 19.00
N ARG A 13 7.76 -13.60 20.00
CA ARG A 13 6.66 -12.63 19.76
C ARG A 13 7.10 -11.47 18.88
N GLY A 14 8.39 -11.12 18.92
CA GLY A 14 9.00 -10.16 18.01
C GLY A 14 9.10 -10.65 16.56
N ALA A 15 9.33 -11.95 16.35
CA ALA A 15 9.34 -12.55 15.01
C ALA A 15 7.94 -12.50 14.38
N THR A 16 6.90 -12.80 15.16
CA THR A 16 5.50 -12.67 14.72
C THR A 16 5.14 -11.23 14.36
N ALA A 17 5.65 -10.23 15.08
CA ALA A 17 5.44 -8.81 14.76
C ALA A 17 6.10 -8.40 13.43
N ILE A 18 7.25 -9.01 13.08
CA ILE A 18 7.93 -8.77 11.80
C ILE A 18 7.15 -9.41 10.64
N GLU A 19 6.59 -10.59 10.82
CA GLU A 19 5.79 -11.28 9.80
C GLU A 19 4.52 -10.48 9.46
N TYR A 20 3.74 -10.10 10.47
CA TYR A 20 2.55 -9.26 10.24
C TYR A 20 2.93 -7.86 9.78
N GLY A 21 4.07 -7.32 10.24
CA GLY A 21 4.62 -6.05 9.75
C GLY A 21 4.92 -6.08 8.25
N LEU A 22 5.51 -7.17 7.75
CA LEU A 22 5.81 -7.35 6.32
C LEU A 22 4.53 -7.47 5.48
N ILE A 23 3.53 -8.22 5.97
CA ILE A 23 2.22 -8.34 5.30
C ILE A 23 1.56 -6.97 5.20
N VAL A 24 1.52 -6.20 6.29
CA VAL A 24 0.94 -4.85 6.31
C VAL A 24 1.70 -3.91 5.37
N ALA A 25 3.03 -3.98 5.31
CA ALA A 25 3.82 -3.16 4.41
C ALA A 25 3.49 -3.44 2.93
N VAL A 26 3.42 -4.71 2.54
CA VAL A 26 3.08 -5.10 1.16
C VAL A 26 1.64 -4.72 0.81
N LEU A 27 0.68 -4.96 1.72
CA LEU A 27 -0.72 -4.57 1.50
C LEU A 27 -0.87 -3.05 1.37
N SER A 28 -0.19 -2.29 2.23
CA SER A 28 -0.21 -0.82 2.19
C SER A 28 0.33 -0.30 0.87
N LEU A 29 1.46 -0.85 0.40
CA LEU A 29 2.05 -0.49 -0.88
C LEU A 29 1.10 -0.79 -2.05
N ALA A 30 0.48 -1.97 -2.06
CA ALA A 30 -0.47 -2.34 -3.10
C ALA A 30 -1.69 -1.39 -3.14
N ILE A 31 -2.24 -1.05 -1.97
CA ILE A 31 -3.37 -0.13 -1.85
C ILE A 31 -2.99 1.27 -2.35
N VAL A 32 -1.89 1.84 -1.85
CA VAL A 32 -1.44 3.19 -2.25
C VAL A 32 -1.19 3.26 -3.75
N THR A 33 -0.55 2.24 -4.32
CA THR A 33 -0.27 2.17 -5.76
C THR A 33 -1.56 2.08 -6.56
N GLY A 34 -2.50 1.21 -6.15
CA GLY A 34 -3.79 1.04 -6.81
C GLY A 34 -4.64 2.32 -6.78
N ILE A 35 -4.69 2.99 -5.63
CA ILE A 35 -5.39 4.28 -5.48
C ILE A 35 -4.75 5.35 -6.37
N GLY A 36 -3.42 5.44 -6.41
CA GLY A 36 -2.72 6.40 -7.26
C GLY A 36 -3.05 6.24 -8.75
N GLN A 37 -3.09 5.00 -9.24
CA GLN A 37 -3.48 4.70 -10.62
C GLN A 37 -4.94 5.04 -10.90
N ALA A 38 -5.85 4.69 -9.99
CA ALA A 38 -7.27 5.02 -10.11
C ALA A 38 -7.52 6.53 -10.10
N ALA A 39 -6.85 7.26 -9.20
CA ALA A 39 -6.93 8.72 -9.11
C ALA A 39 -6.43 9.37 -10.40
N GLY A 40 -5.26 8.95 -10.92
CA GLY A 40 -4.73 9.47 -12.19
C GLY A 40 -5.65 9.19 -13.38
N ALA A 41 -6.28 8.01 -13.42
CA ALA A 41 -7.25 7.68 -14.48
C ALA A 41 -8.52 8.56 -14.41
N ILE A 42 -9.01 8.85 -13.20
CA ILE A 42 -10.15 9.75 -12.99
C ILE A 42 -9.76 11.19 -13.37
N GLU A 43 -8.61 11.66 -12.90
CA GLU A 43 -8.12 13.00 -13.22
C GLU A 43 -7.96 13.18 -14.73
N TRP A 44 -7.35 12.21 -15.42
CA TRP A 44 -7.25 12.24 -16.89
C TRP A 44 -8.63 12.27 -17.55
N LEU A 45 -9.59 11.47 -17.07
CA LEU A 45 -10.92 11.41 -17.67
C LEU A 45 -11.67 12.76 -17.60
N PHE A 46 -11.51 13.51 -16.51
CA PHE A 46 -12.30 14.72 -16.26
C PHE A 46 -11.55 16.06 -16.44
N SER A 47 -10.23 16.08 -16.28
CA SER A 47 -9.44 17.32 -16.29
C SER A 47 -8.63 17.53 -17.56
N ASP A 48 -8.53 16.53 -18.44
CA ASP A 48 -7.74 16.62 -19.66
C ASP A 48 -8.65 16.88 -20.89
N ASN A 49 -8.26 17.81 -21.75
CA ASN A 49 -9.00 18.12 -23.00
C ASN A 49 -8.86 17.03 -24.07
N SER A 50 -7.89 16.14 -23.93
CA SER A 50 -7.68 14.97 -24.78
C SER A 50 -8.28 13.69 -24.18
N SER A 51 -8.99 13.81 -23.07
CA SER A 51 -9.59 12.67 -22.39
C SER A 51 -10.62 11.96 -23.26
N ARG A 52 -10.93 10.70 -22.94
CA ARG A 52 -12.04 9.98 -23.60
C ARG A 52 -13.35 10.75 -23.53
N LEU A 53 -13.60 11.42 -22.40
CA LEU A 53 -14.83 12.17 -22.19
C LEU A 53 -14.88 13.39 -23.12
N ALA A 54 -13.80 14.19 -23.17
CA ALA A 54 -13.71 15.34 -24.06
C ALA A 54 -13.82 14.95 -25.54
N ASN A 55 -13.12 13.88 -25.95
CA ASN A 55 -13.19 13.37 -27.32
C ASN A 55 -14.60 12.88 -27.70
N ALA A 56 -15.34 12.29 -26.77
CA ALA A 56 -16.71 11.83 -27.02
C ALA A 56 -17.70 12.99 -27.27
N PHE A 57 -17.45 14.17 -26.69
CA PHE A 57 -18.25 15.38 -26.93
C PHE A 57 -17.79 16.21 -28.14
N ALA A 58 -16.58 15.97 -28.63
CA ALA A 58 -16.02 16.65 -29.80
C ALA A 58 -16.40 16.00 -31.14
N GLN A 59 -17.04 14.81 -31.10
CA GLN A 59 -17.71 14.18 -32.24
C GLN A 59 -19.12 14.75 -32.42
#